data_AF-A0A0T6ALG6-F1
#
_entry.id   AF-A0A0T6ALG6-F1
#
_cell.length_a   1.000
_cell.length_b   1.000
_cell.length_c   1.000
_cell.angle_alpha   90.00
_cell.angle_beta   90.00
_cell.angle_gamma   90.00
#
_symmetry.space_group_name_H-M   'P 1'
#
loop_
_entity.id
_entity.type
_entity.pdbx_description
1 polymer ?
#
loop_
_entity_poly.entity_id
_entity_poly.type
_entity_poly.pdbx_seq_one_letter_code
_entity_poly.pdbx_strand_id
1 'polypeptide(L)'
;MKKIKPGETDVLLRLMQMADAPHSLEAMQYIVFQFDFQDYEQFIIEAPPGSIRFNNLIRVAQFFDGLGVLVEGGVIEPDVAFELFPVPWGKVEPIIQGMRRELEWADMFDHFEALAKLYRRWWEEKRKRLKLTGEAPPPAAKPKVVAMPRPVPAAGRGPQPAGRPGVPGRPGMVGPPRPGAPAVGFARRPAGMVGSPVARPATRPLQGQKPAKGKVTVRPAARRTLRPAAKGKGKARRR
;
A
#
# COMPACT_ATOMS: atom_id res chain seq x y z
N MET A 1 -8.80 4.12 27.45
CA MET A 1 -8.67 3.19 26.31
C MET A 1 -9.83 2.21 26.36
N LYS A 2 -10.52 1.97 25.23
CA LYS A 2 -11.55 0.92 25.16
C LYS A 2 -10.86 -0.44 25.34
N LYS A 3 -11.56 -1.41 25.95
CA LYS A 3 -11.02 -2.77 26.15
C LYS A 3 -11.05 -3.52 24.81
N ILE A 4 -9.90 -4.04 24.39
CA ILE A 4 -9.77 -4.92 23.24
C ILE A 4 -10.42 -6.26 23.59
N LYS A 5 -11.26 -6.79 22.71
CA LYS A 5 -11.91 -8.10 22.94
C LYS A 5 -10.89 -9.22 22.71
N PRO A 6 -10.96 -10.36 23.42
CA PRO A 6 -10.01 -11.46 23.24
C PRO A 6 -9.87 -11.93 21.78
N GLY A 7 -10.98 -12.09 21.05
CA GLY A 7 -10.95 -12.48 19.64
C GLY A 7 -10.43 -11.40 18.68
N GLU A 8 -10.47 -10.13 19.07
CA GLU A 8 -9.90 -9.01 18.32
C GLU A 8 -8.37 -8.99 18.47
N THR A 9 -7.86 -9.35 19.66
CA THR A 9 -6.42 -9.41 19.94
C THR A 9 -5.68 -10.31 18.95
N ASP A 10 -6.17 -11.51 18.68
CA ASP A 10 -5.51 -12.45 17.77
C ASP A 10 -5.44 -11.91 16.34
N VAL A 11 -6.50 -11.24 15.88
CA VAL A 11 -6.55 -10.61 14.56
C VAL A 11 -5.56 -9.45 14.50
N LEU A 12 -5.54 -8.60 15.53
CA LEU A 12 -4.62 -7.46 15.62
C LEU A 12 -3.16 -7.90 15.64
N LEU A 13 -2.82 -8.94 16.40
CA LEU A 13 -1.45 -9.48 16.44
C LEU A 13 -1.03 -10.01 15.06
N ARG A 14 -1.93 -10.66 14.32
CA ARG A 14 -1.64 -11.10 12.94
C ARG A 14 -1.46 -9.93 12.00
N LEU A 15 -2.29 -8.89 12.10
CA LEU A 15 -2.14 -7.67 11.29
C LEU A 15 -0.81 -6.96 11.59
N MET A 16 -0.40 -6.89 12.86
CA MET A 16 0.90 -6.34 13.25
C MET A 16 2.04 -7.15 12.67
N GLN A 17 1.99 -8.49 12.76
CA GLN A 17 2.99 -9.36 12.13
C GLN A 17 3.07 -9.17 10.60
N MET A 18 1.92 -8.99 9.93
CA MET A 18 1.88 -8.71 8.50
C MET A 18 2.46 -7.34 8.15
N ALA A 19 2.20 -6.32 8.97
CA ALA A 19 2.74 -4.97 8.82
C ALA A 19 4.25 -4.93 9.07
N ASP A 20 4.74 -5.69 10.05
CA ASP A 20 6.15 -5.76 10.43
C ASP A 20 6.99 -6.71 9.55
N ALA A 21 6.35 -7.49 8.67
CA ALA A 21 7.06 -8.28 7.68
C ALA A 21 7.98 -7.36 6.85
N PRO A 22 9.25 -7.72 6.57
CA PRO A 22 10.23 -6.77 6.03
C PRO A 22 9.76 -6.00 4.80
N HIS A 23 9.15 -6.70 3.85
CA HIS A 23 8.61 -6.11 2.62
C HIS A 23 7.41 -5.17 2.86
N SER A 24 6.60 -5.43 3.89
CA SER A 24 5.46 -4.59 4.26
C SER A 24 5.94 -3.35 4.99
N LEU A 25 6.90 -3.52 5.91
CA LEU A 25 7.50 -2.43 6.66
C LEU A 25 8.24 -1.47 5.72
N GLU A 26 9.03 -1.99 4.77
CA GLU A 26 9.69 -1.19 3.73
C GLU A 26 8.68 -0.42 2.88
N ALA A 27 7.59 -1.07 2.45
CA ALA A 27 6.55 -0.42 1.68
C ALA A 27 5.83 0.68 2.48
N MET A 28 5.51 0.42 3.75
CA MET A 28 4.91 1.39 4.66
C MET A 28 5.85 2.59 4.88
N GLN A 29 7.13 2.35 5.14
CA GLN A 29 8.14 3.41 5.28
C GLN A 29 8.29 4.22 4.00
N TYR A 30 8.28 3.58 2.84
CA TYR A 30 8.30 4.25 1.56
C TYR A 30 7.09 5.19 1.41
N ILE A 31 5.87 4.72 1.65
CA ILE A 31 4.66 5.56 1.61
C ILE A 31 4.72 6.71 2.60
N VAL A 32 5.15 6.45 3.84
CA VAL A 32 5.16 7.47 4.90
C VAL A 32 6.24 8.53 4.65
N PHE A 33 7.45 8.15 4.23
CA PHE A 33 8.60 9.07 4.23
C PHE A 33 9.07 9.51 2.84
N GLN A 34 8.82 8.72 1.80
CA GLN A 34 9.42 8.94 0.48
C GLN A 34 8.38 9.15 -0.63
N PHE A 35 7.13 8.76 -0.42
CA PHE A 35 6.08 8.96 -1.40
C PHE A 35 5.56 10.40 -1.38
N ASP A 36 5.76 11.08 -2.51
CA ASP A 36 5.51 12.51 -2.73
C ASP A 36 4.78 12.82 -4.05
N PHE A 37 4.43 11.80 -4.83
CA PHE A 37 3.62 11.93 -6.05
C PHE A 37 2.27 12.59 -5.76
N GLN A 38 1.92 13.60 -6.56
CA GLN A 38 0.66 14.36 -6.42
C GLN A 38 -0.40 13.94 -7.43
N ASP A 39 0.01 13.32 -8.55
CA ASP A 39 -0.87 12.89 -9.61
C ASP A 39 -0.43 11.55 -10.22
N TYR A 40 -1.41 10.85 -10.78
CA TYR A 40 -1.25 9.50 -11.32
C TYR A 40 -0.36 9.46 -12.56
N GLU A 41 -0.39 10.50 -13.40
CA GLU A 41 0.37 10.52 -14.66
C GLU A 41 1.87 10.57 -14.38
N GLN A 42 2.30 11.44 -13.46
CA GLN A 42 3.68 11.45 -13.00
C GLN A 42 4.06 10.11 -12.37
N PHE A 43 3.19 9.57 -11.51
CA PHE A 43 3.45 8.31 -10.83
C PHE A 43 3.66 7.16 -11.81
N ILE A 44 2.82 7.00 -12.83
CA ILE A 44 2.92 5.85 -13.74
C ILE A 44 4.13 5.94 -14.68
N ILE A 45 4.57 7.15 -15.02
CA ILE A 45 5.80 7.38 -15.81
C ILE A 45 7.03 7.01 -14.99
N GLU A 46 7.09 7.48 -13.74
CA GLU A 46 8.27 7.32 -12.88
C GLU A 46 8.32 5.94 -12.19
N ALA A 47 7.17 5.43 -11.79
CA ALA A 47 6.99 4.17 -11.10
C ALA A 47 6.03 3.27 -11.91
N PRO A 48 6.46 2.79 -13.09
CA PRO A 48 5.62 1.97 -13.94
C PRO A 48 5.24 0.65 -13.24
N PRO A 49 4.18 -0.05 -13.71
CA PRO A 49 3.79 -1.34 -13.17
C PRO A 49 4.95 -2.33 -13.14
N GLY A 50 5.10 -3.03 -12.01
CA GLY A 50 6.22 -3.96 -11.77
C GLY A 50 7.46 -3.31 -11.15
N SER A 51 7.56 -1.98 -11.12
CA SER A 51 8.61 -1.29 -10.36
C SER A 51 8.43 -1.49 -8.85
N ILE A 52 9.52 -1.37 -8.10
CA ILE A 52 9.49 -1.47 -6.63
C ILE A 52 8.57 -0.41 -6.02
N ARG A 53 8.63 0.82 -6.52
CA ARG A 53 7.78 1.93 -6.07
C ARG A 53 6.29 1.64 -6.30
N PHE A 54 5.93 1.11 -7.47
CA PHE A 54 4.57 0.68 -7.76
C PHE A 54 4.11 -0.44 -6.83
N ASN A 55 4.93 -1.48 -6.66
CA ASN A 55 4.60 -2.61 -5.80
C ASN A 55 4.44 -2.20 -4.32
N ASN A 56 5.22 -1.22 -3.85
CA ASN A 56 5.07 -0.69 -2.50
C ASN A 56 3.71 0.00 -2.30
N LEU A 57 3.27 0.82 -3.27
CA LEU A 57 1.93 1.42 -3.24
C LEU A 57 0.84 0.35 -3.16
N ILE A 58 0.88 -0.63 -4.06
CA ILE A 58 -0.14 -1.70 -4.11
C ILE A 58 -0.18 -2.48 -2.80
N ARG A 59 0.98 -2.82 -2.24
CA ARG A 59 1.07 -3.58 -0.99
C ARG A 59 0.46 -2.82 0.19
N VAL A 60 0.73 -1.52 0.30
CA VAL A 60 0.13 -0.67 1.34
C VAL A 60 -1.37 -0.50 1.11
N ALA A 61 -1.79 -0.23 -0.12
CA ALA A 61 -3.21 -0.09 -0.46
C ALA A 61 -4.00 -1.36 -0.12
N GLN A 62 -3.49 -2.54 -0.51
CA GLN A 62 -4.10 -3.84 -0.17
C GLN A 62 -4.18 -4.09 1.34
N PHE A 63 -3.14 -3.73 2.09
CA PHE A 63 -3.15 -3.88 3.55
C PHE A 63 -4.28 -3.07 4.18
N PHE A 64 -4.39 -1.78 3.83
CA PHE A 64 -5.42 -0.91 4.40
C PHE A 64 -6.82 -1.20 3.86
N ASP A 65 -6.93 -1.70 2.64
CA ASP A 65 -8.21 -2.14 2.08
C ASP A 65 -8.75 -3.35 2.85
N GLY A 66 -7.89 -4.35 3.10
CA GLY A 66 -8.22 -5.49 3.96
C GLY A 66 -8.53 -5.08 5.40
N LEU A 67 -7.79 -4.11 5.95
CA LEU A 67 -8.13 -3.53 7.26
C LEU A 67 -9.50 -2.85 7.25
N GLY A 68 -9.85 -2.17 6.16
CA GLY A 68 -11.17 -1.58 5.93
C GLY A 68 -12.28 -2.61 6.01
N VAL A 69 -12.12 -3.75 5.32
CA VAL A 69 -13.07 -4.87 5.38
C VAL A 69 -13.28 -5.37 6.81
N LEU A 70 -12.21 -5.54 7.59
CA LEU A 70 -12.30 -6.04 8.97
C LEU A 70 -12.99 -5.05 9.91
N VAL A 71 -12.75 -3.75 9.72
CA VAL A 71 -13.40 -2.69 10.50
C VAL A 71 -14.87 -2.56 10.12
N GLU A 72 -15.19 -2.55 8.83
CA GLU A 72 -16.57 -2.48 8.33
C GLU A 72 -17.40 -3.70 8.77
N GLY A 73 -16.80 -4.89 8.76
CA GLY A 73 -17.40 -6.11 9.27
C GLY A 73 -17.53 -6.18 10.80
N GLY A 74 -17.04 -5.20 11.55
CA GLY A 74 -17.10 -5.16 13.01
C GLY A 74 -16.21 -6.20 13.70
N VAL A 75 -15.24 -6.77 13.00
CA VAL A 75 -14.24 -7.70 13.56
C VAL A 75 -13.26 -6.95 14.45
N ILE A 76 -12.89 -5.73 14.04
CA ILE A 76 -12.00 -4.84 14.76
C ILE A 76 -12.72 -3.53 15.06
N GLU A 77 -12.62 -3.05 16.29
CA GLU A 77 -13.15 -1.74 16.64
C GLU A 77 -12.29 -0.65 15.95
N PRO A 78 -12.90 0.31 15.22
CA PRO A 78 -12.16 1.31 14.47
C PRO A 78 -11.11 2.05 15.30
N ASP A 79 -11.47 2.46 16.52
CA ASP A 79 -10.58 3.20 17.42
C ASP A 79 -9.29 2.42 17.71
N VAL A 80 -9.38 1.09 17.88
CA VAL A 80 -8.21 0.25 18.17
C VAL A 80 -7.32 0.14 16.94
N ALA A 81 -7.91 -0.07 15.77
CA ALA A 81 -7.18 -0.08 14.50
C ALA A 81 -6.42 1.23 14.27
N PHE A 82 -7.05 2.37 14.54
CA PHE A 82 -6.47 3.70 14.28
C PHE A 82 -5.39 4.12 15.27
N GLU A 83 -5.38 3.56 16.49
CA GLU A 83 -4.26 3.72 17.41
C GLU A 83 -3.01 2.97 16.92
N LEU A 84 -3.19 1.84 16.23
CA LEU A 84 -2.09 0.97 15.78
C LEU A 84 -1.58 1.34 14.38
N PHE A 85 -2.48 1.70 13.47
CA PHE A 85 -2.17 1.90 12.06
C PHE A 85 -2.57 3.31 11.61
N PRO A 86 -1.61 4.23 11.40
CA PRO A 86 -1.90 5.50 10.78
C PRO A 86 -2.28 5.29 9.31
N VAL A 87 -3.44 5.80 8.88
CA VAL A 87 -4.01 5.54 7.55
C VAL A 87 -3.51 6.59 6.55
N PRO A 88 -2.62 6.25 5.58
CA PRO A 88 -1.92 7.22 4.74
C PRO A 88 -2.73 7.67 3.51
N TRP A 89 -4.06 7.63 3.57
CA TRP A 89 -4.95 7.87 2.41
C TRP A 89 -4.65 9.17 1.68
N GLY A 90 -4.47 10.27 2.41
CA GLY A 90 -4.24 11.58 1.79
C GLY A 90 -3.00 11.65 0.89
N LYS A 91 -2.02 10.75 1.06
CA LYS A 91 -0.86 10.66 0.17
C LYS A 91 -1.14 9.86 -1.10
N VAL A 92 -1.94 8.81 -0.99
CA VAL A 92 -2.12 7.81 -2.06
C VAL A 92 -3.41 8.02 -2.84
N GLU A 93 -4.34 8.81 -2.31
CA GLU A 93 -5.65 9.09 -2.90
C GLU A 93 -5.57 9.57 -4.35
N PRO A 94 -4.75 10.58 -4.73
CA PRO A 94 -4.70 11.05 -6.12
C PRO A 94 -4.29 9.95 -7.10
N ILE A 95 -3.41 9.05 -6.64
CA ILE A 95 -2.87 7.96 -7.44
C ILE A 95 -3.88 6.85 -7.60
N ILE A 96 -4.52 6.42 -6.50
CA ILE A 96 -5.59 5.41 -6.53
C ILE A 96 -6.75 5.89 -7.40
N GLN A 97 -7.15 7.16 -7.29
CA GLN A 97 -8.23 7.71 -8.13
C GLN A 97 -7.84 7.74 -9.62
N GLY A 98 -6.57 7.99 -9.96
CA GLY A 98 -6.09 7.87 -11.34
C GLY A 98 -6.09 6.44 -11.85
N MET A 99 -5.63 5.49 -11.04
CA MET A 99 -5.69 4.06 -11.35
C MET A 99 -7.11 3.59 -11.63
N ARG A 100 -8.10 4.00 -10.83
CA ARG A 100 -9.52 3.68 -11.05
C ARG A 100 -10.02 4.15 -12.41
N ARG A 101 -9.63 5.37 -12.82
CA ARG A 101 -10.02 5.95 -14.12
C ARG A 101 -9.36 5.20 -15.28
N GLU A 102 -8.05 4.98 -15.20
CA GLU A 102 -7.28 4.34 -16.26
C GLU A 102 -7.66 2.87 -16.47
N LEU A 103 -7.91 2.14 -15.37
CA LEU A 103 -8.20 0.71 -15.41
C LEU A 103 -9.70 0.41 -15.46
N GLU A 104 -10.56 1.44 -15.52
CA GLU A 104 -12.02 1.33 -15.45
C GLU A 104 -12.52 0.49 -14.25
N TRP A 105 -11.77 0.52 -13.15
CA TRP A 105 -12.03 -0.30 -11.97
C TRP A 105 -12.55 0.54 -10.82
N ALA A 106 -13.86 0.83 -10.86
CA ALA A 106 -14.49 1.84 -10.01
C ALA A 106 -14.41 1.56 -8.49
N ASP A 107 -14.44 0.29 -8.08
CA ASP A 107 -14.41 -0.15 -6.67
C ASP A 107 -13.00 -0.51 -6.16
N MET A 108 -11.94 -0.30 -6.95
CA MET A 108 -10.58 -0.57 -6.51
C MET A 108 -10.24 0.19 -5.22
N PHE A 109 -9.94 -0.52 -4.13
CA PHE A 109 -9.58 0.07 -2.83
C PHE A 109 -10.68 0.95 -2.19
N ASP A 110 -11.95 0.61 -2.41
CA ASP A 110 -13.08 1.34 -1.82
C ASP A 110 -13.16 1.22 -0.29
N HIS A 111 -12.81 0.06 0.29
CA HIS A 111 -12.72 -0.13 1.73
C HIS A 111 -11.59 0.68 2.35
N PHE A 112 -10.45 0.84 1.67
CA PHE A 112 -9.40 1.76 2.10
C PHE A 112 -9.91 3.21 2.13
N GLU A 113 -10.64 3.66 1.11
CA GLU A 113 -11.25 4.99 1.09
C GLU A 113 -12.27 5.17 2.23
N ALA A 114 -13.11 4.17 2.47
CA ALA A 114 -14.08 4.17 3.56
C ALA A 114 -13.39 4.24 4.93
N LEU A 115 -12.37 3.41 5.14
CA LEU A 115 -11.52 3.41 6.33
C LEU A 115 -10.88 4.79 6.56
N ALA A 116 -10.41 5.44 5.51
CA ALA A 116 -9.81 6.77 5.59
C ALA A 116 -10.81 7.86 6.00
N LYS A 117 -12.07 7.76 5.57
CA LYS A 117 -13.15 8.66 6.00
C LYS A 117 -13.41 8.48 7.50
N LEU A 118 -13.42 7.24 8.00
CA LEU A 118 -13.55 6.96 9.43
C LEU A 118 -12.34 7.48 10.23
N TYR A 119 -11.13 7.21 9.75
CA TYR A 119 -9.88 7.65 10.38
C TYR A 119 -9.82 9.17 10.54
N ARG A 120 -10.19 9.94 9.50
CA ARG A 120 -10.23 11.41 9.56
C ARG A 120 -11.14 11.91 10.69
N ARG A 121 -12.36 11.36 10.78
CA ARG A 121 -13.33 11.73 11.83
C ARG A 121 -12.77 11.43 13.22
N TRP A 122 -12.26 10.21 13.40
CA TRP A 122 -11.63 9.80 14.65
C TRP A 122 -10.45 10.70 15.04
N TRP A 123 -9.61 11.06 14.08
CA TRP A 123 -8.45 11.92 14.33
C TRP A 123 -8.84 13.34 14.71
N GLU A 124 -9.86 13.91 14.07
CA GLU A 124 -10.40 15.23 14.44
C GLU A 124 -10.94 15.25 15.88
N GLU A 125 -11.69 14.22 16.28
CA GLU A 125 -12.20 14.08 17.64
C GLU A 125 -11.06 13.91 18.66
N LYS A 126 -10.08 13.05 18.34
CA LYS A 126 -8.90 12.84 19.16
C LYS A 126 -8.08 14.12 19.30
N ARG A 127 -7.92 14.90 18.23
CA ARG A 127 -7.22 16.20 18.24
C ARG A 127 -7.91 17.22 19.13
N LYS A 128 -9.24 17.31 19.08
CA LYS A 128 -10.05 18.16 19.96
C LYS A 128 -9.87 17.76 21.43
N ARG A 129 -9.93 16.46 21.73
CA ARG A 129 -9.73 15.94 23.10
C ARG A 129 -8.33 16.23 23.65
N LEU A 130 -7.31 16.12 22.80
CA LEU A 130 -5.93 16.42 23.17
C LEU A 130 -5.65 17.92 23.34
N LYS A 131 -6.66 18.79 23.16
CA LYS A 131 -6.50 20.25 23.15
C LYS A 131 -5.37 20.70 22.22
N LEU A 132 -5.19 19.97 21.11
CA LEU A 132 -4.31 20.40 20.02
C LEU A 132 -5.01 21.50 19.20
N THR A 133 -5.54 22.50 19.91
CA THR A 133 -5.93 23.80 19.39
C THR A 133 -4.65 24.62 19.28
N GLY A 134 -4.01 24.48 18.13
CA GLY A 134 -2.89 25.29 17.71
C GLY A 134 -3.00 25.42 16.20
N GLU A 135 -3.24 26.67 15.78
CA GLU A 135 -2.94 27.29 14.50
C GLU A 135 -2.21 26.40 13.49
N ALA A 136 -2.70 26.37 12.24
CA ALA A 136 -1.93 25.83 11.14
C ALA A 136 -0.53 26.45 11.19
N PRO A 137 0.55 25.66 11.14
CA PRO A 137 1.89 26.22 11.11
C PRO A 137 1.96 27.24 9.96
N PRO A 138 2.44 28.48 10.20
CA PRO A 138 2.54 29.46 9.13
C PRO A 138 3.36 28.85 7.97
N PRO A 139 3.00 29.14 6.71
CA PRO A 139 3.66 28.55 5.55
C PRO A 139 5.16 28.77 5.68
N ALA A 140 5.89 27.65 5.62
CA ALA A 140 7.30 27.55 5.97
C ALA A 140 8.12 28.74 5.48
N ALA A 141 8.74 29.47 6.42
CA ALA A 141 9.89 30.28 6.09
C ALA A 141 10.95 29.36 5.48
N LYS A 142 11.36 29.67 4.25
CA LYS A 142 12.31 28.90 3.45
C LYS A 142 13.49 28.42 4.32
N PRO A 143 13.89 27.14 4.25
CA PRO A 143 15.00 26.64 5.05
C PRO A 143 16.26 27.46 4.75
N LYS A 144 16.81 28.08 5.80
CA LYS A 144 18.09 28.76 5.76
C LYS A 144 19.15 27.69 5.52
N VAL A 145 19.71 27.67 4.31
CA VAL A 145 20.81 26.76 3.96
C VAL A 145 21.97 27.05 4.90
N VAL A 146 22.18 26.19 5.89
CA VAL A 146 23.39 26.20 6.70
C VAL A 146 24.48 25.61 5.83
N ALA A 147 25.37 26.46 5.32
CA ALA A 147 26.54 26.03 4.57
C ALA A 147 27.39 25.13 5.48
N MET A 148 27.45 23.84 5.17
CA MET A 148 28.45 22.96 5.76
C MET A 148 29.84 23.42 5.29
N PRO A 149 30.81 23.59 6.21
CA PRO A 149 32.18 23.87 5.81
C PRO A 149 32.73 22.68 5.00
N ARG A 150 33.25 22.96 3.81
CA ARG A 150 33.96 21.99 2.98
C ARG A 150 35.14 21.40 3.77
N PRO A 151 35.39 20.07 3.70
CA PRO A 151 36.62 19.51 4.22
C PRO A 151 37.81 20.08 3.44
N VAL A 152 38.78 20.60 4.20
CA VAL A 152 40.06 21.11 3.69
C VAL A 152 40.86 19.92 3.13
N PRO A 153 41.42 20.01 1.91
CA PRO A 153 42.31 18.95 1.41
C PRO A 153 43.59 18.94 2.27
N ALA A 154 43.88 17.79 2.88
CA ALA A 154 45.10 17.58 3.62
C ALA A 154 46.31 17.70 2.69
N ALA A 155 47.09 18.76 2.88
CA ALA A 155 48.42 18.90 2.31
C ALA A 155 49.40 17.94 2.99
N GLY A 156 50.23 17.27 2.19
CA GLY A 156 51.50 16.71 2.65
C GLY A 156 51.54 15.19 2.91
N ARG A 157 51.62 14.39 1.85
CA ARG A 157 52.47 13.18 1.88
C ARG A 157 53.65 13.43 0.95
N GLY A 158 54.85 13.42 1.53
CA GLY A 158 56.11 13.64 0.84
C GLY A 158 56.43 12.57 -0.20
N PRO A 159 57.46 12.83 -1.02
CA PRO A 159 57.80 12.00 -2.17
C PRO A 159 58.35 10.62 -1.74
N GLN A 160 57.76 9.55 -2.28
CA GLN A 160 58.39 8.22 -2.29
C GLN A 160 59.49 8.20 -3.36
N PRO A 161 60.70 7.68 -3.07
CA PRO A 161 61.73 7.48 -4.07
C PRO A 161 61.47 6.26 -4.96
N ALA A 162 61.72 6.46 -6.25
CA ALA A 162 61.65 5.46 -7.32
C ALA A 162 62.92 4.58 -7.40
N GLY A 163 62.73 3.31 -7.75
CA GLY A 163 63.78 2.36 -8.16
C GLY A 163 63.36 0.92 -7.79
N ARG A 164 63.35 -0.09 -8.66
CA ARG A 164 63.98 -0.35 -9.96
C ARG A 164 63.11 -1.31 -10.79
N PRO A 165 63.27 -1.36 -12.12
CA PRO A 165 62.66 -2.37 -13.00
C PRO A 165 63.56 -3.60 -13.23
N GLY A 166 62.92 -4.77 -13.33
CA GLY A 166 63.22 -5.86 -14.28
C GLY A 166 64.29 -6.90 -13.94
N VAL A 167 63.88 -8.16 -13.74
CA VAL A 167 64.55 -9.36 -14.30
C VAL A 167 63.48 -10.43 -14.62
N PRO A 168 63.44 -11.00 -15.85
CA PRO A 168 62.58 -12.11 -16.21
C PRO A 168 63.29 -13.47 -16.09
N GLY A 169 62.53 -14.51 -15.72
CA GLY A 169 62.81 -15.91 -16.09
C GLY A 169 62.97 -16.90 -14.92
N ARG A 170 62.01 -17.83 -14.77
CA ARG A 170 62.19 -19.24 -15.16
C ARG A 170 60.89 -20.06 -14.98
N PRO A 171 60.61 -21.03 -15.86
CA PRO A 171 59.46 -21.94 -15.76
C PRO A 171 59.79 -23.22 -14.98
N GLY A 172 58.77 -23.76 -14.30
CA GLY A 172 58.69 -25.18 -13.94
C GLY A 172 59.11 -25.52 -12.51
N MET A 173 58.13 -25.75 -11.63
CA MET A 173 58.10 -26.94 -10.78
C MET A 173 56.71 -27.09 -10.15
N VAL A 174 56.11 -28.26 -10.40
CA VAL A 174 54.84 -28.72 -9.85
C VAL A 174 55.09 -29.11 -8.39
N GLY A 175 54.44 -28.41 -7.45
CA GLY A 175 54.41 -28.82 -6.05
C GLY A 175 53.34 -29.89 -5.80
N PRO A 176 53.55 -30.85 -4.89
CA PRO A 176 52.57 -31.91 -4.60
C PRO A 176 51.34 -31.35 -3.86
N PRO A 177 50.16 -31.99 -4.00
CA PRO A 177 48.91 -31.49 -3.43
C PRO A 177 48.88 -31.62 -1.91
N ARG A 178 48.41 -30.56 -1.24
CA ARG A 178 48.08 -30.56 0.19
C ARG A 178 46.82 -31.40 0.47
N PRO A 179 46.81 -32.24 1.52
CA PRO A 179 45.59 -32.93 1.96
C PRO A 179 44.63 -31.95 2.64
N GLY A 180 43.33 -32.01 2.32
CA GLY A 180 42.28 -31.44 3.17
C GLY A 180 41.36 -30.36 2.58
N ALA A 181 41.21 -30.23 1.26
CA ALA A 181 40.17 -29.36 0.67
C ALA A 181 39.02 -30.17 0.06
N PRO A 182 37.75 -29.94 0.45
CA PRO A 182 36.59 -30.61 -0.13
C PRO A 182 36.35 -30.16 -1.58
N ALA A 183 36.09 -31.14 -2.44
CA ALA A 183 35.90 -30.97 -3.87
C ALA A 183 34.62 -30.18 -4.20
N VAL A 184 34.79 -29.13 -5.01
CA VAL A 184 33.73 -28.40 -5.68
C VAL A 184 33.20 -29.26 -6.83
N GLY A 185 32.05 -29.89 -6.63
CA GLY A 185 31.33 -30.64 -7.66
C GLY A 185 30.56 -29.69 -8.57
N PHE A 186 31.08 -29.43 -9.78
CA PHE A 186 30.30 -28.86 -10.87
C PHE A 186 29.31 -29.90 -11.40
N ALA A 187 28.04 -29.77 -11.02
CA ALA A 187 26.96 -30.53 -11.63
C ALA A 187 26.66 -30.01 -13.04
N ARG A 188 26.81 -30.91 -14.01
CA ARG A 188 26.43 -30.74 -15.42
C ARG A 188 24.94 -30.39 -15.54
N ARG A 189 24.64 -29.31 -16.28
CA ARG A 189 23.30 -29.05 -16.84
C ARG A 189 22.92 -30.14 -17.85
N PRO A 190 21.72 -30.74 -17.77
CA PRO A 190 21.14 -31.39 -18.92
C PRO A 190 20.46 -30.36 -19.83
N ALA A 191 20.71 -30.51 -21.13
CA ALA A 191 20.03 -29.82 -22.21
C ALA A 191 18.63 -30.42 -22.44
N GLY A 192 17.69 -29.57 -22.86
CA GLY A 192 16.46 -29.99 -23.53
C GLY A 192 15.19 -29.84 -22.70
N MET A 193 14.48 -28.73 -22.91
CA MET A 193 13.03 -28.77 -23.13
C MET A 193 12.59 -27.48 -23.82
N VAL A 194 12.44 -27.61 -25.13
CA VAL A 194 11.81 -26.64 -26.03
C VAL A 194 10.31 -26.95 -26.03
N GLY A 195 9.48 -25.93 -25.83
CA GLY A 195 8.10 -25.88 -26.31
C GLY A 195 7.03 -26.53 -25.42
N SER A 196 6.40 -25.71 -24.59
CA SER A 196 4.99 -25.95 -24.19
C SER A 196 4.11 -24.89 -24.86
N PRO A 197 3.14 -25.28 -25.71
CA PRO A 197 2.25 -24.34 -26.37
C PRO A 197 1.19 -23.82 -25.41
N VAL A 198 0.93 -22.52 -25.53
CA VAL A 198 -0.17 -21.78 -24.89
C VAL A 198 -1.51 -22.39 -25.30
N ALA A 199 -2.21 -23.01 -24.35
CA ALA A 199 -3.60 -23.40 -24.53
C ALA A 199 -4.50 -22.17 -24.42
N ARG A 200 -5.11 -21.77 -25.54
CA ARG A 200 -6.25 -20.84 -25.57
C ARG A 200 -7.49 -21.55 -25.00
N PRO A 201 -8.28 -20.92 -24.11
CA PRO A 201 -9.58 -21.47 -23.75
C PRO A 201 -10.55 -21.30 -24.93
N ALA A 202 -11.12 -22.43 -25.36
CA ALA A 202 -12.17 -22.50 -26.35
C ALA A 202 -13.48 -21.92 -25.77
N THR A 203 -14.03 -20.90 -26.42
CA THR A 203 -15.39 -20.44 -26.22
C THR A 203 -16.36 -21.49 -26.77
N ARG A 204 -17.11 -22.13 -25.88
CA ARG A 204 -18.23 -23.01 -26.25
C ARG A 204 -19.53 -22.19 -26.19
N PRO A 205 -20.29 -22.06 -27.29
CA PRO A 205 -21.61 -21.44 -27.24
C PRO A 205 -22.61 -22.40 -26.58
N LEU A 206 -23.32 -21.90 -25.56
CA LEU A 206 -24.50 -22.55 -24.97
C LEU A 206 -25.65 -22.43 -25.97
N GLN A 207 -25.93 -23.54 -26.64
CA GLN A 207 -27.07 -23.70 -27.55
C GLN A 207 -28.24 -24.27 -26.76
N GLY A 208 -29.36 -23.55 -26.74
CA GLY A 208 -30.70 -24.13 -26.62
C GLY A 208 -31.36 -24.13 -25.23
N GLN A 209 -32.02 -23.03 -24.88
CA GLN A 209 -33.31 -23.11 -24.20
C GLN A 209 -34.30 -22.15 -24.87
N LYS A 210 -35.36 -22.74 -25.45
CA LYS A 210 -36.56 -22.04 -25.89
C LYS A 210 -37.41 -21.66 -24.66
N PRO A 211 -38.16 -20.53 -24.71
CA PRO A 211 -38.96 -20.06 -23.60
C PRO A 211 -40.26 -20.85 -23.47
N ALA A 212 -40.57 -21.32 -22.25
CA ALA A 212 -41.88 -21.86 -21.91
C ALA A 212 -42.86 -20.71 -21.65
N LYS A 213 -43.92 -20.67 -22.45
CA LYS A 213 -45.13 -19.85 -22.24
C LYS A 213 -45.82 -20.32 -20.95
N GLY A 214 -46.04 -19.41 -19.99
CA GLY A 214 -46.75 -19.70 -18.75
C GLY A 214 -47.51 -18.48 -18.22
N LYS A 215 -48.82 -18.51 -18.47
CA LYS A 215 -49.93 -17.67 -17.99
C LYS A 215 -49.64 -16.56 -16.96
N VAL A 216 -49.97 -15.35 -17.40
CA VAL A 216 -50.37 -14.18 -16.60
C VAL A 216 -51.52 -14.56 -15.67
N THR A 217 -51.37 -14.27 -14.38
CA THR A 217 -52.51 -14.11 -13.45
C THR A 217 -52.34 -12.79 -12.72
N VAL A 218 -53.08 -11.77 -13.17
CA VAL A 218 -53.20 -10.47 -12.51
C VAL A 218 -54.08 -10.65 -11.28
N ARG A 219 -53.58 -10.22 -10.11
CA ARG A 219 -54.38 -10.10 -8.88
C ARG A 219 -54.39 -8.61 -8.45
N PRO A 220 -55.56 -8.00 -8.22
CA PRO A 220 -55.65 -6.55 -8.05
C PRO A 220 -55.36 -6.05 -6.62
N ALA A 221 -54.72 -4.88 -6.63
CA ALA A 221 -54.57 -3.79 -5.65
C ALA A 221 -55.17 -3.92 -4.23
N ALA A 222 -54.31 -3.67 -3.23
CA ALA A 222 -54.69 -3.01 -1.98
C ALA A 222 -53.96 -1.66 -1.88
N ARG A 223 -54.75 -0.61 -2.06
CA ARG A 223 -54.40 0.81 -2.08
C ARG A 223 -54.16 1.28 -0.64
N ARG A 224 -52.90 1.43 -0.22
CA ARG A 224 -52.58 2.00 1.10
C ARG A 224 -52.45 3.51 0.97
N THR A 225 -53.50 4.21 1.37
CA THR A 225 -53.65 5.67 1.35
C THR A 225 -52.62 6.35 2.25
N LEU A 226 -51.90 7.29 1.64
CA LEU A 226 -51.11 8.34 2.27
C LEU A 226 -52.00 9.16 3.22
N ARG A 227 -51.53 9.39 4.44
CA ARG A 227 -52.15 10.26 5.44
C ARG A 227 -51.30 11.52 5.54
N PRO A 228 -51.79 12.72 5.16
CA PRO A 228 -51.06 13.96 5.39
C PRO A 228 -51.52 14.72 6.66
N ALA A 229 -50.51 15.24 7.35
CA ALA A 229 -50.43 16.50 8.09
C ALA A 229 -51.58 16.94 9.01
N ALA A 230 -51.34 16.87 10.33
CA ALA A 230 -51.99 17.73 11.30
C ALA A 230 -51.27 19.10 11.35
N LYS A 231 -51.93 20.15 10.86
CA LYS A 231 -51.59 21.56 11.09
C LYS A 231 -51.96 21.94 12.53
N GLY A 232 -50.97 22.14 13.39
CA GLY A 232 -51.14 22.86 14.65
C GLY A 232 -51.23 24.36 14.40
N LYS A 233 -52.40 24.95 14.67
CA LYS A 233 -52.61 26.41 14.69
C LYS A 233 -51.91 27.01 15.91
N GLY A 234 -51.18 28.10 15.70
CA GLY A 234 -50.78 29.00 16.77
C GLY A 234 -51.97 29.75 17.34
N LYS A 235 -51.88 30.11 18.63
CA LYS A 235 -52.50 31.32 19.16
C LYS A 235 -51.58 31.91 20.23
N ALA A 236 -51.21 33.16 19.99
CA ALA A 236 -50.47 34.01 20.89
C ALA A 236 -51.40 34.66 21.93
N ARG A 237 -50.76 35.05 23.04
CA ARG A 237 -50.91 36.32 23.79
C ARG A 237 -52.00 36.48 24.88
N ARG A 238 -51.53 37.22 25.92
CA ARG A 238 -52.20 37.88 27.06
C ARG A 238 -52.47 36.93 28.23
N ARG A 239 -52.11 37.24 29.49
CA ARG A 239 -51.67 38.47 30.15
C ARG A 239 -50.95 38.07 31.44
#